data_AF-A0A0B0S920-F1
#
_entry.id   AF-A0A0B0S920-F1
#
_cell.length_a   1.000
_cell.length_b   1.000
_cell.length_c   1.000
_cell.angle_alpha   90.00
_cell.angle_beta   90.00
_cell.angle_gamma   90.00
#
_symmetry.space_group_name_H-M   'P 1'
#
loop_
_entity.id
_entity.type
_entity.pdbx_description
1 polymer ?
#
loop_
_entity_poly.entity_id
_entity_poly.type
_entity_poly.pdbx_seq_one_letter_code
_entity_poly.pdbx_strand_id
1 'polypeptide(L)'
;MTLLDRIGRLIRANLNELLRRAEDPEKILEQALLDMKEALKEAREQVAAALAEGKRLEREVESHEKEAALWEEKAKEALKAGREDLAKEALRRRKRALDLAEGFKGQLAEHKALTERLMTQLKALEAKIDEAEARKKLLLARKKGVEAAEAVRRMESRLEGHPALEAFEEMEARILALEDRHEALKALDGQDLEKALAALSGEKELEEELLRLKRELGQG
;
A
#
# COMPACT_ATOMS: atom_id res chain seq x y z
N MET A 1 -26.10 14.62 13.23
CA MET A 1 -24.77 14.09 13.60
C MET A 1 -24.64 12.73 12.92
N THR A 2 -23.64 12.54 12.06
CA THR A 2 -23.54 11.33 11.22
C THR A 2 -22.76 10.22 11.92
N LEU A 3 -22.92 8.97 11.46
CA LEU A 3 -22.09 7.84 11.91
C LEU A 3 -20.60 8.16 11.72
N LEU A 4 -20.26 8.75 10.58
CA LEU A 4 -18.91 9.17 10.22
C LEU A 4 -18.34 10.22 11.21
N ASP A 5 -19.17 11.14 11.71
CA ASP A 5 -18.73 12.13 12.70
C ASP A 5 -18.41 11.48 14.05
N ARG A 6 -19.20 10.47 14.44
CA ARG A 6 -19.01 9.75 15.70
C ARG A 6 -17.73 8.91 15.65
N ILE A 7 -17.53 8.20 14.55
CA ILE A 7 -16.36 7.39 14.28
C ILE A 7 -15.10 8.25 14.17
N GLY A 8 -15.17 9.37 13.43
CA GLY A 8 -14.07 10.32 13.32
C GLY A 8 -13.69 10.96 14.66
N ARG A 9 -14.61 11.06 15.63
CA ARG A 9 -14.27 11.49 16.99
C ARG A 9 -13.55 10.40 17.78
N LEU A 10 -14.02 9.14 17.72
CA LEU A 10 -13.37 8.02 18.40
C LEU A 10 -11.93 7.84 17.91
N ILE A 11 -11.74 7.86 16.59
CA ILE A 11 -10.40 7.78 15.99
C ILE A 11 -9.52 8.93 16.45
N ARG A 12 -9.99 10.18 16.40
CA ARG A 12 -9.19 11.34 16.86
C ARG A 12 -8.84 11.27 18.35
N ALA A 13 -9.76 10.79 19.18
CA ALA A 13 -9.52 10.65 20.61
C ALA A 13 -8.41 9.61 20.88
N ASN A 14 -8.50 8.43 20.25
CA ASN A 14 -7.49 7.38 20.38
C ASN A 14 -6.15 7.79 19.74
N LEU A 15 -6.17 8.48 18.60
CA LEU A 15 -4.97 8.97 17.93
C LEU A 15 -4.21 9.99 18.80
N ASN A 16 -4.94 10.89 19.47
CA ASN A 16 -4.33 11.88 20.36
C ASN A 16 -3.68 11.23 21.59
N GLU A 17 -4.25 10.14 22.10
CA GLU A 17 -3.66 9.37 23.19
C GLU A 17 -2.42 8.60 22.74
N LEU A 18 -2.45 8.03 21.54
CA LEU A 18 -1.31 7.35 20.92
C LEU A 18 -0.19 8.30 20.50
N LEU A 19 -0.48 9.47 19.95
CA LEU A 19 0.53 10.51 19.66
C LEU A 19 1.28 10.96 20.92
N ARG A 20 0.65 10.86 22.10
CA ARG A 20 1.28 11.16 23.39
C ARG A 20 2.13 10.01 23.94
N ARG A 21 1.94 8.78 23.44
CA ARG A 21 2.57 7.55 23.95
C ARG A 21 3.52 6.87 22.97
N ALA A 22 3.35 7.07 21.67
CA ALA A 22 4.04 6.33 20.62
C ALA A 22 5.03 7.24 19.88
N GLU A 23 6.30 6.84 19.91
CA GLU A 23 7.36 7.42 19.08
C GLU A 23 7.36 6.88 17.64
N ASP A 24 6.64 5.77 17.36
CA ASP A 24 6.64 5.08 16.06
C ASP A 24 5.36 5.37 15.24
N PRO A 25 5.46 6.11 14.11
CA PRO A 25 4.34 6.41 13.23
C PRO A 25 3.62 5.18 12.65
N GLU A 26 4.31 4.04 12.54
CA GLU A 26 3.74 2.80 12.01
C GLU A 26 2.68 2.21 12.94
N LYS A 27 2.97 2.18 14.24
CA LYS A 27 2.03 1.72 15.27
C LYS A 27 0.79 2.61 15.38
N ILE A 28 0.97 3.92 15.18
CA ILE A 28 -0.16 4.87 15.18
C ILE A 28 -1.10 4.59 14.00
N LEU A 29 -0.55 4.39 12.80
CA LEU A 29 -1.33 4.05 11.60
C LEU A 29 -2.03 2.69 11.74
N GLU A 30 -1.39 1.73 12.41
CA GLU A 30 -1.98 0.43 12.71
C GLU A 30 -3.16 0.51 13.65
N GLN A 31 -3.01 1.20 14.79
CA GLN A 31 -4.12 1.35 15.71
C GLN A 31 -5.26 2.14 15.07
N ALA A 32 -4.97 3.23 14.36
CA ALA A 32 -6.01 4.02 13.70
C ALA A 32 -6.88 3.17 12.77
N LEU A 33 -6.25 2.26 12.02
CA LEU A 33 -6.95 1.33 11.14
C LEU A 33 -7.75 0.28 11.93
N LEU A 34 -7.23 -0.21 13.06
CA LEU A 34 -7.95 -1.11 13.96
C LEU A 34 -9.23 -0.44 14.49
N ASP A 35 -9.11 0.77 15.02
CA ASP A 35 -10.23 1.55 15.56
C ASP A 35 -11.29 1.81 14.49
N MET A 36 -10.85 2.10 13.25
CA MET A 36 -11.77 2.25 12.11
C MET A 36 -12.52 0.94 11.80
N LYS A 37 -11.85 -0.21 11.88
CA LYS A 37 -12.48 -1.52 11.65
C LYS A 37 -13.46 -1.91 12.75
N GLU A 38 -13.14 -1.60 14.01
CA GLU A 38 -14.06 -1.78 15.14
C GLU A 38 -15.31 -0.91 14.97
N ALA A 39 -15.11 0.37 14.65
CA ALA A 39 -16.19 1.28 14.34
C ALA A 39 -17.06 0.82 13.15
N LEU A 40 -16.45 0.20 12.13
CA LEU A 40 -17.18 -0.42 11.02
C LEU A 40 -18.03 -1.60 11.49
N LYS A 41 -17.53 -2.43 12.41
CA LYS A 41 -18.29 -3.54 12.98
C LYS A 41 -19.51 -3.03 13.74
N GLU A 42 -19.35 -2.05 14.62
CA GLU A 42 -20.46 -1.42 15.34
C GLU A 42 -21.49 -0.79 14.39
N ALA A 43 -21.01 -0.13 13.34
CA ALA A 43 -21.86 0.44 12.29
C ALA A 43 -22.71 -0.62 11.59
N ARG A 44 -22.13 -1.77 11.25
CA ARG A 44 -22.84 -2.91 10.65
C ARG A 44 -23.91 -3.47 11.58
N GLU A 45 -23.60 -3.61 12.87
CA GLU A 45 -24.56 -4.07 13.88
C GLU A 45 -25.75 -3.11 14.01
N GLN A 46 -25.51 -1.80 14.02
CA GLN A 46 -26.58 -0.79 14.07
C GLN A 46 -27.47 -0.81 12.81
N VAL A 47 -26.86 -0.97 11.62
CA VAL A 47 -27.61 -1.12 10.36
C VAL A 47 -28.44 -2.41 10.38
N ALA A 48 -27.89 -3.52 10.89
CA ALA A 48 -28.61 -4.78 11.00
C ALA A 48 -29.81 -4.67 11.95
N ALA A 49 -29.65 -4.00 13.09
CA ALA A 49 -30.74 -3.72 14.02
C ALA A 49 -31.83 -2.85 13.38
N ALA A 50 -31.45 -1.81 12.62
CA ALA A 50 -32.41 -0.99 11.88
C ALA A 50 -33.18 -1.81 10.83
N LEU A 51 -32.51 -2.67 10.06
CA LEU A 51 -33.16 -3.57 9.11
C LEU A 51 -34.13 -4.55 9.78
N ALA A 52 -33.75 -5.11 10.94
CA ALA A 52 -34.60 -6.00 11.71
C ALA A 52 -35.88 -5.31 12.21
N GLU A 53 -35.75 -4.06 12.67
CA GLU A 53 -36.90 -3.24 13.09
C GLU A 53 -37.80 -2.90 11.89
N GLY A 54 -37.23 -2.59 10.72
CA GLY A 54 -38.00 -2.42 9.49
C GLY A 54 -38.82 -3.65 9.13
N LYS A 55 -38.23 -4.85 9.23
CA LYS A 55 -38.96 -6.13 9.04
C LYS A 55 -40.01 -6.40 10.11
N ARG A 56 -39.83 -5.89 11.33
CA ARG A 56 -40.85 -5.98 12.37
C ARG A 56 -42.06 -5.12 11.99
N LEU A 57 -41.84 -3.87 11.60
CA LEU A 57 -42.90 -2.97 11.13
C LEU A 57 -43.63 -3.51 9.90
N GLU A 58 -42.91 -4.10 8.94
CA GLU A 58 -43.53 -4.78 7.78
C GLU A 58 -44.49 -5.89 8.20
N ARG A 59 -44.11 -6.68 9.21
CA ARG A 59 -44.98 -7.74 9.75
C ARG A 59 -46.21 -7.19 10.46
N GLU A 60 -46.09 -6.08 11.18
CA GLU A 60 -47.25 -5.41 11.80
C GLU A 60 -48.24 -4.90 10.75
N VAL A 61 -47.74 -4.27 9.67
CA VAL A 61 -48.57 -3.85 8.53
C VAL A 61 -49.31 -5.05 7.95
N GLU A 62 -48.59 -6.12 7.60
CA GLU A 62 -49.18 -7.31 6.99
C GLU A 62 -50.21 -7.99 7.91
N SER A 63 -49.91 -8.05 9.22
CA SER A 63 -50.80 -8.63 10.22
C SER A 63 -52.14 -7.90 10.29
N HIS A 64 -52.11 -6.56 10.35
CA HIS A 64 -53.33 -5.75 10.42
C HIS A 64 -54.09 -5.71 9.09
N GLU A 65 -53.40 -5.77 7.95
CA GLU A 65 -54.07 -5.93 6.65
C GLU A 65 -54.81 -7.26 6.55
N LYS A 66 -54.19 -8.36 7.01
CA LYS A 66 -54.85 -9.67 7.11
C LYS A 66 -56.04 -9.64 8.06
N GLU A 67 -55.92 -8.97 9.20
CA GLU A 67 -57.02 -8.80 10.14
C GLU A 67 -58.19 -8.02 9.50
N ALA A 68 -57.89 -6.94 8.77
CA ALA A 68 -58.89 -6.17 8.04
C ALA A 68 -59.62 -7.03 6.99
N ALA A 69 -58.90 -7.85 6.23
CA ALA A 69 -59.48 -8.77 5.26
C ALA A 69 -60.37 -9.83 5.93
N LEU A 70 -59.96 -10.36 7.08
CA LEU A 70 -60.78 -11.30 7.85
C LEU A 70 -62.09 -10.66 8.32
N TRP A 71 -62.05 -9.43 8.81
CA TRP A 71 -63.25 -8.70 9.24
C TRP A 71 -64.15 -8.32 8.07
N GLU A 72 -63.58 -8.09 6.88
CA GLU A 72 -64.35 -7.91 5.65
C GLU A 72 -65.14 -9.17 5.28
N GLU A 73 -64.51 -10.35 5.30
CA GLU A 73 -65.21 -11.61 5.00
C GLU A 73 -66.32 -11.89 6.02
N LYS A 74 -66.06 -11.69 7.31
CA LYS A 74 -67.09 -11.80 8.36
C LYS A 74 -68.26 -10.83 8.16
N ALA A 75 -67.98 -9.60 7.70
CA ALA A 75 -69.04 -8.65 7.39
C ALA A 75 -69.91 -9.14 6.21
N LYS A 76 -69.29 -9.69 5.16
CA LYS A 76 -70.01 -10.28 4.02
C LYS A 76 -70.88 -11.47 4.44
N GLU A 77 -70.36 -12.35 5.30
CA GLU A 77 -71.12 -13.48 5.85
C GLU A 77 -72.33 -13.02 6.67
N ALA A 78 -72.15 -12.03 7.55
CA ALA A 78 -73.23 -11.47 8.35
C ALA A 78 -74.33 -10.84 7.48
N LEU A 79 -73.96 -10.14 6.41
CA LEU A 79 -74.91 -9.60 5.43
C LEU A 79 -75.69 -10.70 4.71
N LYS A 80 -75.02 -11.77 4.26
CA LYS A 80 -75.68 -12.94 3.64
C LYS A 80 -76.68 -13.60 4.60
N ALA A 81 -76.40 -13.57 5.90
CA ALA A 81 -77.28 -14.08 6.95
C ALA A 81 -78.37 -13.07 7.40
N GLY A 82 -78.48 -11.89 6.77
CA GLY A 82 -79.46 -10.86 7.12
C GLY A 82 -79.19 -10.14 8.45
N ARG A 83 -77.97 -10.30 9.03
CA ARG A 83 -77.58 -9.70 10.31
C ARG A 83 -76.76 -8.43 10.09
N GLU A 84 -77.45 -7.35 9.74
CA GLU A 84 -76.81 -6.05 9.44
C GLU A 84 -76.07 -5.43 10.64
N ASP A 85 -76.54 -5.66 11.86
CA ASP A 85 -75.92 -5.22 13.10
C ASP A 85 -74.52 -5.82 13.28
N LEU A 86 -74.38 -7.13 13.05
CA LEU A 86 -73.09 -7.83 13.09
C LEU A 86 -72.18 -7.39 11.95
N ALA A 87 -72.74 -7.16 10.75
CA ALA A 87 -71.98 -6.64 9.62
C ALA A 87 -71.38 -5.25 9.92
N LYS A 88 -72.16 -4.35 10.51
CA LYS A 88 -71.70 -3.00 10.92
C LYS A 88 -70.57 -3.09 11.95
N GLU A 89 -70.67 -3.99 12.92
CA GLU A 89 -69.61 -4.17 13.91
C GLU A 89 -68.33 -4.78 13.31
N ALA A 90 -68.45 -5.76 12.41
CA ALA A 90 -67.31 -6.30 11.66
C ALA A 90 -66.63 -5.22 10.83
N LEU A 91 -67.39 -4.36 10.15
CA LEU A 91 -66.83 -3.23 9.39
C LEU A 91 -66.14 -2.19 10.28
N ARG A 92 -66.62 -1.94 11.50
CA ARG A 92 -65.90 -1.08 12.47
C ARG A 92 -64.56 -1.68 12.87
N ARG A 93 -64.49 -2.99 13.09
CA ARG A 93 -63.23 -3.70 13.39
C ARG A 93 -62.27 -3.67 12.21
N ARG A 94 -62.76 -3.92 11.00
CA ARG A 94 -61.99 -3.75 9.77
C ARG A 94 -61.38 -2.34 9.68
N LYS A 95 -62.19 -1.30 9.89
CA LYS A 95 -61.71 0.08 9.84
C LYS A 95 -60.58 0.32 10.84
N ARG A 96 -60.74 -0.12 12.09
CA ARG A 96 -59.69 -0.02 13.11
C ARG A 96 -58.38 -0.71 12.69
N ALA A 97 -58.47 -1.91 12.11
CA ALA A 97 -57.30 -2.63 11.62
C ALA A 97 -56.63 -1.90 10.44
N LEU A 98 -57.40 -1.32 9.52
CA LEU A 98 -56.86 -0.50 8.43
C LEU A 98 -56.19 0.78 8.93
N ASP A 99 -56.79 1.48 9.90
CA ASP A 99 -56.22 2.68 10.50
C ASP A 99 -54.87 2.37 11.18
N LEU A 100 -54.76 1.22 11.87
CA LEU A 100 -53.50 0.74 12.44
C LEU A 100 -52.46 0.37 11.38
N ALA A 101 -52.87 -0.37 10.33
CA ALA A 101 -51.99 -0.72 9.22
C ALA A 101 -51.41 0.54 8.55
N GLU A 102 -52.23 1.57 8.35
CA GLU A 102 -51.79 2.84 7.78
C GLU A 102 -50.81 3.57 8.70
N GLY A 103 -51.07 3.59 10.01
CA GLY A 103 -50.13 4.13 11.00
C GLY A 103 -48.77 3.44 10.96
N PHE A 104 -48.74 2.10 10.89
CA PHE A 104 -47.49 1.34 10.77
C PHE A 104 -46.80 1.52 9.40
N LYS A 105 -47.56 1.72 8.31
CA LYS A 105 -46.98 2.06 6.99
C LYS A 105 -46.24 3.38 7.03
N GLY A 106 -46.81 4.39 7.70
CA GLY A 106 -46.15 5.68 7.91
C GLY A 106 -44.81 5.51 8.65
N GLN A 107 -44.82 4.80 9.78
CA GLN A 107 -43.60 4.50 10.55
C GLN A 107 -42.57 3.71 9.72
N LEU A 108 -43.02 2.72 8.95
CA LEU A 108 -42.17 1.94 8.08
C LEU A 108 -41.49 2.80 7.01
N ALA A 109 -42.22 3.73 6.40
CA ALA A 109 -41.66 4.63 5.38
C ALA A 109 -40.56 5.53 5.95
N GLU A 110 -40.79 6.14 7.11
CA GLU A 110 -39.78 6.94 7.81
C GLU A 110 -38.55 6.10 8.18
N HIS A 111 -38.78 4.90 8.69
CA HIS A 111 -37.71 3.99 9.11
C HIS A 111 -36.89 3.44 7.93
N LYS A 112 -37.53 3.19 6.78
CA LYS A 112 -36.84 2.83 5.53
C LYS A 112 -35.90 3.94 5.09
N ALA A 113 -36.36 5.20 5.08
CA ALA A 113 -35.53 6.34 4.73
C ALA A 113 -34.34 6.52 5.69
N LEU A 114 -34.53 6.29 6.98
CA LEU A 114 -33.43 6.27 7.96
C LEU A 114 -32.43 5.15 7.66
N THR A 115 -32.92 3.94 7.42
CA THR A 115 -32.09 2.76 7.15
C THR A 115 -31.25 2.93 5.88
N GLU A 116 -31.82 3.49 4.82
CA GLU A 116 -31.11 3.82 3.58
C GLU A 116 -29.97 4.83 3.81
N ARG A 117 -30.20 5.85 4.64
CA ARG A 117 -29.15 6.81 5.04
C ARG A 117 -28.04 6.11 5.81
N LEU A 118 -28.37 5.21 6.73
CA LEU A 118 -27.38 4.44 7.50
C LEU A 118 -26.56 3.52 6.58
N MET A 119 -27.19 2.84 5.63
CA MET A 119 -26.50 2.02 4.64
C MET A 119 -25.56 2.84 3.75
N THR A 120 -25.97 4.04 3.35
CA THR A 120 -25.13 4.96 2.57
C THR A 120 -23.90 5.39 3.38
N GLN A 121 -24.10 5.73 4.65
CA GLN A 121 -23.00 6.10 5.55
C GLN A 121 -22.05 4.93 5.81
N LEU A 122 -22.58 3.71 5.93
CA LEU A 122 -21.78 2.49 6.08
C LEU A 122 -20.87 2.26 4.87
N LYS A 123 -21.41 2.36 3.64
CA LYS A 123 -20.61 2.23 2.41
C LYS A 123 -19.51 3.30 2.32
N ALA A 124 -19.83 4.54 2.71
CA ALA A 124 -18.85 5.61 2.74
C ALA A 124 -17.74 5.36 3.78
N LEU A 125 -18.07 4.73 4.91
CA LEU A 125 -17.08 4.33 5.91
C LEU A 125 -16.17 3.21 5.39
N GLU A 126 -16.73 2.19 4.74
CA GLU A 126 -15.97 1.10 4.11
C GLU A 126 -14.95 1.65 3.10
N ALA A 127 -15.40 2.53 2.19
CA ALA A 127 -14.51 3.16 1.21
C ALA A 127 -13.37 3.97 1.86
N LYS A 128 -13.64 4.68 2.97
CA LYS A 128 -12.61 5.42 3.71
C LYS A 128 -11.60 4.51 4.40
N ILE A 129 -12.03 3.33 4.86
CA ILE A 129 -11.15 2.34 5.46
C ILE A 129 -10.21 1.77 4.39
N ASP A 130 -10.74 1.39 3.24
CA ASP A 130 -9.94 0.89 2.12
C ASP A 130 -8.91 1.93 1.66
N GLU A 131 -9.31 3.20 1.59
CA GLU A 131 -8.40 4.31 1.30
C GLU A 131 -7.30 4.46 2.37
N ALA A 132 -7.66 4.35 3.65
CA ALA A 132 -6.71 4.41 4.75
C ALA A 132 -5.71 3.24 4.72
N GLU A 133 -6.14 2.03 4.35
CA GLU A 133 -5.26 0.88 4.15
C GLU A 133 -4.27 1.09 3.02
N ALA A 134 -4.73 1.61 1.88
CA ALA A 134 -3.87 1.91 0.74
C ALA A 134 -2.83 2.98 1.11
N ARG A 135 -3.26 4.05 1.79
CA ARG A 135 -2.37 5.10 2.28
C ARG A 135 -1.34 4.57 3.28
N LYS A 136 -1.74 3.71 4.23
CA LYS A 136 -0.81 3.04 5.16
C LYS A 136 0.28 2.29 4.39
N LYS A 137 -0.11 1.44 3.43
CA LYS A 137 0.85 0.65 2.61
C LYS A 137 1.85 1.55 1.88
N LEU A 138 1.38 2.64 1.28
CA LEU A 138 2.23 3.62 0.59
C LEU A 138 3.22 4.29 1.56
N LEU A 139 2.76 4.72 2.73
CA LEU A 139 3.61 5.37 3.73
C LEU A 139 4.68 4.42 4.26
N LEU A 140 4.35 3.16 4.50
CA LEU A 140 5.33 2.15 4.94
C LEU A 140 6.35 1.83 3.85
N ALA A 141 5.93 1.75 2.58
CA ALA A 141 6.85 1.57 1.46
C ALA A 141 7.82 2.77 1.33
N ARG A 142 7.32 3.99 1.50
CA ARG A 142 8.14 5.21 1.51
C ARG A 142 9.12 5.22 2.68
N LYS A 143 8.68 4.88 3.90
CA LYS A 143 9.55 4.75 5.08
C LYS A 143 10.72 3.81 4.79
N LYS A 144 10.44 2.60 4.28
CA LYS A 144 11.47 1.62 3.88
C LYS A 144 12.44 2.16 2.83
N GLY A 145 11.95 2.88 1.82
CA GLY A 145 12.79 3.48 0.78
C GLY A 145 13.73 4.57 1.33
N VAL A 146 13.21 5.42 2.23
CA VAL A 146 14.02 6.44 2.92
C VAL A 146 15.05 5.79 3.83
N GLU A 147 14.67 4.79 4.64
CA GLU A 147 15.58 4.04 5.50
C GLU A 147 16.70 3.35 4.69
N ALA A 148 16.39 2.80 3.53
CA ALA A 148 17.37 2.21 2.61
C ALA A 148 18.34 3.27 2.04
N ALA A 149 17.82 4.42 1.58
CA ALA A 149 18.64 5.53 1.09
C ALA A 149 19.57 6.08 2.17
N GLU A 150 19.08 6.22 3.41
CA GLU A 150 19.91 6.61 4.55
C GLU A 150 20.96 5.54 4.90
N ALA A 151 20.62 4.25 4.81
CA ALA A 151 21.57 3.17 5.05
C ALA A 151 22.72 3.21 4.04
N VAL A 152 22.41 3.40 2.75
CA VAL A 152 23.41 3.59 1.68
C VAL A 152 24.28 4.81 1.98
N ARG A 153 23.69 5.97 2.27
CA ARG A 153 24.45 7.19 2.61
C ARG A 153 25.33 7.02 3.85
N ARG A 154 24.85 6.30 4.88
CA ARG A 154 25.65 5.97 6.07
C ARG A 154 26.80 5.01 5.74
N MET A 155 26.61 4.08 4.80
CA MET A 155 27.69 3.21 4.31
C MET A 155 28.72 4.01 3.51
N GLU A 156 28.29 4.86 2.57
CA GLU A 156 29.15 5.77 1.81
C GLU A 156 29.98 6.66 2.75
N SER A 157 29.33 7.31 3.72
CA SER A 157 30.02 8.16 4.71
C SER A 157 30.98 7.37 5.63
N ARG A 158 30.75 6.07 5.87
CA ARG A 158 31.70 5.20 6.60
C ARG A 158 32.87 4.75 5.72
N LEU A 159 32.67 4.70 4.41
CA LEU A 159 33.71 4.37 3.44
C LEU A 159 34.61 5.60 3.16
N GLU A 160 34.05 6.81 3.15
CA GLU A 160 34.77 8.11 3.02
C GLU A 160 35.72 8.48 4.20
N GLY A 161 36.15 7.51 5.00
CA GLY A 161 37.14 7.69 6.07
C GLY A 161 37.81 6.39 6.52
N HIS A 162 37.76 5.32 5.71
CA HIS A 162 38.37 4.04 6.04
C HIS A 162 39.81 3.98 5.48
N PRO A 163 40.86 3.75 6.30
CA PRO A 163 42.26 3.68 5.85
C PRO A 163 42.53 2.60 4.77
N ALA A 164 41.57 1.69 4.59
CA ALA A 164 41.64 0.62 3.60
C ALA A 164 41.33 1.10 2.17
N LEU A 165 40.56 2.17 2.01
CA LEU A 165 40.30 2.80 0.71
C LEU A 165 41.49 3.68 0.30
N GLU A 166 42.04 4.48 1.22
CA GLU A 166 43.31 5.21 1.00
C GLU A 166 44.46 4.25 0.68
N ALA A 167 44.57 3.11 1.38
CA ALA A 167 45.58 2.09 1.07
C ALA A 167 45.33 1.38 -0.29
N PHE A 168 44.08 1.30 -0.74
CA PHE A 168 43.76 0.76 -2.07
C PHE A 168 44.16 1.74 -3.17
N GLU A 169 43.83 3.03 -3.01
CA GLU A 169 44.24 4.10 -3.92
C GLU A 169 45.77 4.26 -3.94
N GLU A 170 46.45 4.13 -2.80
CA GLU A 170 47.93 4.17 -2.73
C GLU A 170 48.57 2.95 -3.40
N MET A 171 47.96 1.76 -3.27
CA MET A 171 48.42 0.55 -3.96
C MET A 171 48.19 0.67 -5.48
N GLU A 172 47.05 1.20 -5.92
CA GLU A 172 46.76 1.46 -7.33
C GLU A 172 47.76 2.43 -7.94
N ALA A 173 48.08 3.53 -7.23
CA ALA A 173 49.11 4.48 -7.64
C ALA A 173 50.52 3.86 -7.71
N ARG A 174 50.86 2.93 -6.80
CA ARG A 174 52.14 2.20 -6.84
C ARG A 174 52.21 1.21 -8.00
N ILE A 175 51.10 0.54 -8.32
CA ILE A 175 51.03 -0.37 -9.47
C ILE A 175 51.18 0.43 -10.77
N LEU A 176 50.47 1.55 -10.92
CA LEU A 176 50.65 2.47 -12.05
C LEU A 176 52.10 2.95 -12.18
N ALA A 177 52.74 3.36 -11.09
CA ALA A 177 54.15 3.77 -11.13
C ALA A 177 55.12 2.62 -11.51
N LEU A 178 54.78 1.38 -11.14
CA LEU A 178 55.53 0.19 -11.57
C LEU A 178 55.31 -0.12 -13.04
N GLU A 179 54.08 0.05 -13.54
CA GLU A 179 53.73 -0.10 -14.96
C GLU A 179 54.46 0.95 -15.81
N ASP A 180 54.40 2.22 -15.43
CA ASP A 180 55.12 3.33 -16.08
C ASP A 180 56.63 3.08 -16.10
N ARG A 181 57.19 2.59 -14.98
CA ARG A 181 58.62 2.25 -14.91
C ARG A 181 58.97 1.06 -15.80
N HIS A 182 58.12 0.05 -15.86
CA HIS A 182 58.32 -1.10 -16.73
C HIS A 182 58.17 -0.73 -18.21
N GLU A 183 57.26 0.18 -18.55
CA GLU A 183 57.11 0.73 -19.90
C GLU A 183 58.32 1.60 -20.29
N ALA A 184 58.82 2.43 -19.38
CA ALA A 184 60.07 3.18 -19.57
C ALA A 184 61.29 2.26 -19.72
N LEU A 185 61.38 1.17 -18.96
CA LEU A 185 62.43 0.16 -19.11
C LEU A 185 62.31 -0.60 -20.43
N LYS A 186 61.10 -0.95 -20.88
CA LYS A 186 60.87 -1.48 -22.23
C LYS A 186 61.27 -0.49 -23.33
N ALA A 187 61.05 0.80 -23.14
CA ALA A 187 61.48 1.83 -24.08
C ALA A 187 63.02 1.96 -24.11
N LEU A 188 63.69 1.74 -22.97
CA LEU A 188 65.16 1.69 -22.88
C LEU A 188 65.73 0.41 -23.52
N ASP A 189 65.14 -0.76 -23.23
CA ASP A 189 65.50 -2.03 -23.86
C ASP A 189 65.21 -2.03 -25.35
N GLY A 190 64.14 -1.36 -25.80
CA GLY A 190 63.84 -1.15 -27.22
C GLY A 190 64.90 -0.30 -27.94
N GLN A 191 65.48 0.70 -27.24
CA GLN A 191 66.57 1.53 -27.79
C GLN A 191 67.92 0.78 -27.84
N ASP A 192 68.15 -0.20 -26.97
CA ASP A 192 69.36 -1.04 -27.00
C ASP A 192 69.20 -2.26 -27.92
N LEU A 193 68.00 -2.82 -28.10
CA LEU A 193 67.77 -3.94 -29.02
C LEU A 193 67.86 -3.51 -30.50
N GLU A 194 67.34 -2.32 -30.86
CA GLU A 194 67.50 -1.77 -32.22
C GLU A 194 68.97 -1.41 -32.54
N LYS A 195 69.71 -0.85 -31.56
CA LYS A 195 71.15 -0.60 -31.70
C LYS A 195 71.96 -1.91 -31.77
N ALA A 196 71.56 -2.94 -31.02
CA ALA A 196 72.21 -4.25 -31.05
C ALA A 196 71.92 -5.03 -32.34
N LEU A 197 70.70 -4.94 -32.89
CA LEU A 197 70.35 -5.53 -34.19
C LEU A 197 71.06 -4.83 -35.36
N ALA A 198 71.25 -3.51 -35.30
CA ALA A 198 72.07 -2.78 -36.26
C ALA A 198 73.57 -3.18 -36.20
N ALA A 199 74.07 -3.58 -35.03
CA ALA A 199 75.46 -4.01 -34.84
C ALA A 199 75.73 -5.47 -35.26
N LEU A 200 74.70 -6.30 -35.41
CA LEU A 200 74.81 -7.74 -35.73
C LEU A 200 74.81 -8.07 -37.24
N SER A 201 74.82 -7.06 -38.11
CA SER A 201 74.86 -7.25 -39.58
C SER A 201 76.24 -7.02 -40.21
N GLY A 202 77.28 -6.82 -39.40
CA GLY A 202 78.63 -6.39 -39.83
C GLY A 202 79.65 -7.51 -40.10
N GLU A 203 79.24 -8.76 -40.23
CA GLU A 203 80.17 -9.89 -40.50
C GLU A 203 80.85 -9.85 -41.88
N LYS A 204 80.51 -8.90 -42.76
CA LYS A 204 81.10 -8.78 -44.11
C LYS A 204 82.33 -7.86 -44.21
N GLU A 205 82.52 -6.92 -43.30
CA GLU A 205 83.61 -5.93 -43.41
C GLU A 205 84.94 -6.43 -42.80
N LEU A 206 84.87 -7.31 -41.79
CA LEU A 206 86.07 -7.86 -41.13
C LEU A 206 86.83 -8.90 -41.99
N GLU A 207 86.14 -9.67 -42.82
CA GLU A 207 86.79 -10.63 -43.73
C GLU A 207 87.58 -9.93 -44.85
N GLU A 208 87.10 -8.79 -45.35
CA GLU A 208 87.80 -8.00 -46.37
C GLU A 208 89.06 -7.32 -45.80
N GLU A 209 89.00 -6.86 -44.55
CA GLU A 209 90.12 -6.18 -43.89
C GLU A 209 91.25 -7.15 -43.48
N LEU A 210 90.92 -8.39 -43.13
CA LEU A 210 91.93 -9.43 -42.86
C LEU A 210 92.65 -9.91 -44.14
N LEU A 211 91.92 -10.03 -45.26
CA LEU A 211 92.48 -10.33 -46.57
C LEU A 211 93.45 -9.23 -47.04
N ARG A 212 93.14 -7.98 -46.71
CA ARG A 212 94.01 -6.83 -46.95
C ARG A 212 95.27 -6.84 -46.08
N LEU A 213 95.15 -7.15 -44.78
CA LEU A 213 96.29 -7.30 -43.86
C LEU A 213 97.24 -8.45 -44.22
N LYS A 214 96.71 -9.58 -44.73
CA LYS A 214 97.54 -10.67 -45.26
C LYS A 214 98.35 -10.26 -46.49
N ARG A 215 97.81 -9.36 -47.33
CA ARG A 215 98.53 -8.82 -48.50
C ARG A 215 99.59 -7.78 -48.13
N GLU A 216 99.40 -7.00 -47.06
CA GLU A 216 100.38 -6.01 -46.58
C GLU A 216 101.56 -6.61 -45.80
N LEU A 217 101.40 -7.81 -45.21
CA LEU A 217 102.45 -8.45 -44.39
C LEU A 217 103.41 -9.39 -45.14
N GLY A 218 103.33 -9.48 -46.47
CA GLY A 218 104.35 -10.17 -47.27
C GLY A 218 104.58 -11.64 -46.89
N GLN A 219 103.54 -12.35 -46.45
CA GLN A 219 103.54 -13.80 -46.32
C GLN A 219 102.56 -14.34 -47.37
N GLY A 220 103.13 -14.90 -48.45
CA GLY A 220 102.37 -15.75 -49.38
C GLY A 220 101.98 -17.05 -48.72
#